data_AF-A0A1Q2Z015-F1
#
_entry.id   AF-A0A1Q2Z015-F1
#
_cell.length_a   1.000
_cell.length_b   1.000
_cell.length_c   1.000
_cell.angle_alpha   90.00
_cell.angle_beta   90.00
_cell.angle_gamma   90.00
#
_symmetry.space_group_name_H-M   'P 1'
#
loop_
_entity.id
_entity.type
_entity.pdbx_description
1 polymer ?
#
loop_
_entity_poly.entity_id
_entity_poly.type
_entity_poly.pdbx_seq_one_letter_code
_entity_poly.pdbx_strand_id
1 'polypeptide(L)'
;MTWAEPSRGVALPREQALRLIEAGGGLHCVWSGRRLDAASLDIDHCLPWSAWPCGDLWNLLPAHRQVNQREKRERLPADGRLRAAGDAIQAWWQRAYLAEGDLVLPRRFADEARASLPGLAGEMAGPAPEAVFAALCVQRLRLRYDQQVPEWDP
;
A
#
# COMPACT_ATOMS: atom_id res chain seq x y z
N MET A 1 -17.34 -22.69 15.63
CA MET A 1 -16.01 -22.15 15.30
C MET A 1 -16.22 -20.76 14.71
N THR A 2 -15.98 -19.73 15.51
CA THR A 2 -16.08 -18.34 15.05
C THR A 2 -14.76 -18.02 14.35
N TRP A 3 -14.76 -17.97 13.03
CA TRP A 3 -13.62 -17.44 12.28
C TRP A 3 -13.39 -16.00 12.76
N ALA A 4 -12.22 -15.73 13.33
CA ALA A 4 -11.83 -14.38 13.68
C ALA A 4 -11.64 -13.61 12.38
N GLU A 5 -12.39 -12.51 12.21
CA GLU A 5 -12.25 -11.65 11.05
C GLU A 5 -10.80 -11.13 10.98
N PRO A 6 -10.13 -11.19 9.82
CA PRO A 6 -8.77 -10.70 9.70
C PRO A 6 -8.75 -9.23 10.15
N SER A 7 -7.92 -8.91 11.16
CA SER A 7 -7.85 -7.55 11.66
C SER A 7 -7.30 -6.63 10.56
N ARG A 8 -7.93 -5.46 10.36
CA ARG A 8 -7.41 -4.37 9.48
C ARG A 8 -6.21 -3.69 10.14
N GLY A 9 -5.16 -4.46 10.44
CA GLY A 9 -4.03 -4.03 11.24
C GLY A 9 -3.17 -3.00 10.52
N VAL A 10 -3.47 -1.72 10.69
CA VAL A 10 -2.68 -0.59 10.15
C VAL A 10 -1.61 -0.06 11.11
N ALA A 11 -1.43 -0.69 12.27
CA ALA A 11 -0.56 -0.20 13.34
C ALA A 11 0.91 -0.09 12.88
N LEU A 12 1.47 -1.16 12.32
CA LEU A 12 2.87 -1.17 11.89
C LEU A 12 3.18 -0.15 10.78
N PRO A 13 2.40 -0.06 9.68
CA PRO A 13 2.60 1.00 8.68
C PRO A 13 2.49 2.40 9.28
N ARG A 14 1.56 2.61 10.23
CA ARG A 14 1.41 3.90 10.92
C ARG A 14 2.63 4.23 11.77
N GLU A 15 3.16 3.26 12.51
CA GLU A 15 4.38 3.43 13.29
C GLU A 15 5.58 3.79 12.41
N GLN A 16 5.77 3.10 11.28
CA GLN A 16 6.84 3.42 10.33
C GLN A 16 6.68 4.83 9.75
N ALA A 17 5.46 5.22 9.39
CA ALA A 17 5.18 6.55 8.88
C ALA A 17 5.48 7.64 9.93
N LEU A 18 5.12 7.44 11.20
CA LEU A 18 5.42 8.39 12.28
C LEU A 18 6.93 8.51 12.52
N ARG A 19 7.67 7.39 12.55
CA ARG A 19 9.14 7.41 12.68
C ARG A 19 9.80 8.22 11.56
N LEU A 20 9.35 8.07 10.32
CA LEU A 20 9.88 8.81 9.17
C LEU A 20 9.54 10.32 9.24
N ILE A 21 8.39 10.69 9.79
CA ILE A 21 8.01 12.09 10.05
C ILE A 21 8.90 12.69 11.14
N GLU A 22 9.09 11.98 12.25
CA GLU A 22 9.90 12.41 13.41
C GLU A 22 11.38 12.54 13.07
N ALA A 23 11.93 11.65 12.24
CA ALA A 23 13.30 11.71 11.74
C ALA A 23 13.57 12.90 10.80
N GLY A 24 12.57 13.73 10.51
CA GLY A 24 12.73 14.93 9.67
C GLY A 24 12.81 14.64 8.17
N GLY A 25 12.77 13.37 7.75
CA GLY A 25 12.89 12.95 6.35
C GLY A 25 11.70 13.35 5.47
N GLY A 26 10.63 13.90 6.06
CA GLY A 26 9.41 14.30 5.37
C GLY A 26 8.63 13.10 4.81
N LEU A 27 7.32 13.11 5.00
CA LEU A 27 6.42 12.12 4.41
C LEU A 27 5.31 12.85 3.69
N HIS A 28 4.92 12.34 2.52
CA HIS A 28 3.87 12.92 1.71
C HIS A 28 2.80 11.87 1.42
N CYS A 29 1.56 12.31 1.26
CA CYS A 29 0.46 11.47 0.83
C CYS A 29 0.76 10.93 -0.58
N VAL A 30 0.80 9.61 -0.75
CA VAL A 30 1.09 8.97 -2.05
C VAL A 30 0.15 9.43 -3.17
N TRP A 31 -1.08 9.80 -2.82
CA TRP A 31 -2.12 10.18 -3.79
C TRP A 31 -2.14 11.66 -4.15
N SER A 32 -1.82 12.54 -3.20
CA SER A 32 -2.01 14.00 -3.36
C SER A 32 -0.72 14.81 -3.27
N GLY A 33 0.41 14.18 -2.93
CA GLY A 33 1.68 14.86 -2.70
C GLY A 33 1.69 15.79 -1.48
N ARG A 34 0.57 15.96 -0.77
CA ARG A 34 0.50 16.80 0.43
C ARG A 34 1.40 16.26 1.52
N ARG A 35 2.16 17.15 2.17
CA ARG A 35 2.98 16.80 3.33
C ARG A 35 2.10 16.27 4.46
N LEU A 36 2.58 15.22 5.11
CA LEU A 36 1.94 14.57 6.24
C LEU A 36 2.65 14.97 7.53
N ASP A 37 1.85 15.05 8.58
CA ASP A 37 2.24 15.15 9.98
C ASP A 37 1.45 14.12 10.79
N ALA A 38 1.75 13.98 12.09
CA ALA A 38 1.11 12.99 12.96
C ALA A 38 -0.42 13.13 13.01
N ALA A 39 -0.94 14.36 12.82
CA ALA A 39 -2.36 14.59 12.74
C ALA A 39 -2.90 14.10 11.39
N SER A 40 -2.50 14.72 10.29
CA SER A 40 -3.00 14.48 8.94
C SER A 40 -2.78 13.06 8.41
N LEU A 41 -1.82 12.30 8.95
CA LEU A 41 -1.50 10.93 8.57
C LEU A 41 -2.66 9.96 8.80
N ASP A 42 -2.96 9.19 7.75
CA ASP A 42 -3.79 8.00 7.76
C ASP A 42 -3.13 6.89 6.92
N ILE A 43 -3.59 5.65 7.06
CA ILE A 43 -3.10 4.51 6.28
C ILE A 43 -4.21 4.03 5.35
N ASP A 44 -3.98 4.21 4.05
CA ASP A 44 -4.89 3.79 2.99
C ASP A 44 -4.60 2.33 2.60
N HIS A 45 -5.67 1.59 2.29
CA HIS A 45 -5.57 0.31 1.60
C HIS A 45 -5.64 0.59 0.10
N CYS A 46 -4.53 0.42 -0.62
CA CYS A 46 -4.42 0.73 -2.04
C CYS A 46 -5.55 0.08 -2.83
N LEU A 47 -5.73 -1.23 -2.64
CA LEU A 47 -6.91 -1.96 -3.03
C LEU A 47 -7.86 -2.01 -1.83
N PRO A 48 -9.13 -1.58 -1.99
CA PRO A 48 -10.05 -1.44 -0.86
C PRO A 48 -10.37 -2.80 -0.23
N TRP A 49 -10.47 -2.83 1.10
CA TRP A 49 -10.74 -4.07 1.87
C TRP A 49 -11.99 -4.80 1.39
N SER A 50 -13.02 -4.04 1.00
CA SER A 50 -14.29 -4.56 0.46
C SER A 50 -14.15 -5.40 -0.82
N ALA A 51 -13.10 -5.16 -1.62
CA ALA A 51 -12.81 -5.93 -2.85
C ALA A 51 -11.61 -6.87 -2.69
N TRP A 52 -10.69 -6.53 -1.78
CA TRP A 52 -9.46 -7.26 -1.55
C TRP A 52 -9.09 -7.21 -0.04
N PRO A 53 -9.59 -8.15 0.78
CA PRO A 53 -9.40 -8.14 2.24
C PRO A 53 -7.97 -8.57 2.59
N CYS A 54 -7.03 -7.65 2.36
CA CYS A 54 -5.60 -7.88 2.44
C CYS A 54 -4.95 -6.73 3.23
N GLY A 55 -4.39 -7.09 4.39
CA GLY A 55 -3.63 -6.22 5.28
C GLY A 55 -2.12 -6.31 5.08
N ASP A 56 -1.68 -6.76 3.91
CA ASP A 56 -0.27 -6.93 3.58
C ASP A 56 0.41 -5.58 3.39
N LEU A 57 1.69 -5.49 3.71
CA LEU A 57 2.46 -4.24 3.74
C LEU A 57 2.47 -3.53 2.37
N TRP A 58 2.49 -4.28 1.27
CA TRP A 58 2.42 -3.69 -0.07
C TRP A 58 1.11 -2.94 -0.33
N ASN A 59 0.01 -3.34 0.32
CA ASN A 59 -1.31 -2.73 0.15
C ASN A 59 -1.53 -1.53 1.08
N LEU A 60 -0.63 -1.26 2.04
CA LEU A 60 -0.80 -0.24 3.07
C LEU A 60 0.09 0.98 2.83
N LEU A 61 -0.54 2.12 2.52
CA LEU A 61 0.12 3.33 2.02
C LEU A 61 -0.17 4.56 2.88
N PRO A 62 0.79 5.49 3.06
CA PRO A 62 0.56 6.72 3.80
C PRO A 62 -0.28 7.68 2.96
N ALA A 63 -1.42 8.09 3.52
CA ALA A 63 -2.35 8.98 2.88
C ALA A 63 -2.74 10.13 3.81
N HIS A 64 -3.18 11.23 3.21
CA HIS A 64 -3.81 12.29 3.98
C HIS A 64 -5.21 11.83 4.36
N ARG A 65 -5.60 11.98 5.64
CA ARG A 65 -6.91 11.52 6.17
C ARG A 65 -8.11 11.96 5.32
N GLN A 66 -8.09 13.18 4.78
CA GLN A 66 -9.16 13.69 3.90
C GLN A 66 -9.24 12.89 2.59
N VAL A 67 -8.09 12.59 1.96
CA VAL A 67 -8.05 11.76 0.76
C VAL A 67 -8.57 10.38 1.08
N ASN A 68 -8.02 9.72 2.11
CA ASN A 68 -8.39 8.34 2.43
C ASN A 68 -9.89 8.22 2.77
N GLN A 69 -10.37 9.04 3.70
CA GLN A 69 -11.69 8.87 4.32
C GLN A 69 -12.83 9.53 3.54
N ARG A 70 -12.54 10.54 2.72
CA ARG A 70 -13.60 11.32 2.03
C ARG A 70 -13.54 11.18 0.52
N GLU A 71 -12.34 11.20 -0.06
CA GLU A 71 -12.15 11.23 -1.52
C GLU A 71 -11.96 9.85 -2.15
N LYS A 72 -11.13 8.95 -1.60
CA LYS A 72 -10.92 7.59 -2.12
C LYS A 72 -11.94 6.61 -1.55
N ARG A 73 -12.02 6.51 -0.21
CA ARG A 73 -12.88 5.55 0.51
C ARG A 73 -12.62 4.11 0.04
N GLU A 74 -13.67 3.28 0.05
CA GLU A 74 -13.68 1.87 -0.38
C GLU A 74 -13.64 1.70 -1.92
N ARG A 75 -13.10 2.69 -2.67
CA ARG A 75 -13.00 2.62 -4.13
C ARG A 75 -11.59 2.23 -4.57
N LEU A 76 -11.54 1.64 -5.76
CA LEU A 76 -10.31 1.29 -6.45
C LEU A 76 -9.69 2.56 -7.08
N PRO A 77 -8.39 2.83 -6.95
CA PRO A 77 -7.78 3.91 -7.71
C PRO A 77 -7.91 3.64 -9.22
N ALA A 78 -8.30 4.65 -9.99
CA ALA A 78 -8.26 4.59 -11.46
C ALA A 78 -6.84 4.23 -11.95
N ASP A 79 -6.71 3.54 -13.08
CA ASP A 79 -5.39 3.08 -13.59
C ASP A 79 -4.41 4.24 -13.75
N GLY A 80 -4.83 5.35 -14.35
CA GLY A 80 -4.00 6.55 -14.50
C GLY A 80 -3.53 7.14 -13.17
N ARG A 81 -4.40 7.14 -12.14
CA ARG A 81 -4.08 7.63 -10.80
C ARG A 81 -3.11 6.70 -10.07
N LEU A 82 -3.30 5.38 -10.19
CA LEU A 82 -2.38 4.39 -9.62
C LEU A 82 -0.98 4.51 -10.25
N ARG A 83 -0.91 4.63 -11.58
CA ARG A 83 0.36 4.82 -12.29
C ARG A 83 1.07 6.12 -11.92
N ALA A 84 0.32 7.23 -11.82
CA ALA A 84 0.87 8.51 -11.40
C ALA A 84 1.43 8.49 -9.96
N ALA A 85 0.88 7.65 -9.09
CA ALA A 85 1.37 7.45 -7.72
C ALA A 85 2.52 6.43 -7.62
N GLY A 86 2.90 5.75 -8.71
CA GLY A 86 3.81 4.60 -8.68
C GLY A 86 5.16 4.89 -8.05
N ASP A 87 5.78 6.04 -8.38
CA ASP A 87 7.06 6.44 -7.81
C ASP A 87 6.93 6.71 -6.29
N ALA A 88 5.86 7.37 -5.87
CA ALA A 88 5.61 7.68 -4.46
C ALA A 88 5.32 6.41 -3.63
N ILE A 89 4.61 5.44 -4.21
CA ILE A 89 4.31 4.14 -3.59
C ILE A 89 5.59 3.32 -3.41
N GLN A 90 6.41 3.21 -4.46
CA GLN A 90 7.66 2.46 -4.39
C GLN A 90 8.67 3.12 -3.43
N ALA A 91 8.78 4.45 -3.46
CA ALA A 91 9.59 5.20 -2.50
C ALA A 91 9.11 4.99 -1.05
N TRP A 92 7.80 4.87 -0.82
CA TRP A 92 7.27 4.52 0.49
C TRP A 92 7.73 3.12 0.93
N TRP A 93 7.56 2.10 0.08
CA TRP A 93 7.99 0.73 0.41
C TRP A 93 9.49 0.66 0.70
N GLN A 94 10.30 1.35 -0.11
CA GLN A 94 11.74 1.42 0.07
C GLN A 94 12.11 1.96 1.46
N ARG A 95 11.47 3.05 1.87
CA ARG A 95 11.77 3.74 3.14
C ARG A 95 11.18 3.04 4.35
N ALA A 96 10.01 2.44 4.23
CA ALA A 96 9.27 1.90 5.37
C ALA A 96 9.57 0.42 5.65
N TYR A 97 9.86 -0.36 4.59
CA TYR A 97 9.93 -1.82 4.69
C TYR A 97 11.23 -2.41 4.14
N LEU A 98 11.91 -1.72 3.22
CA LEU A 98 13.13 -2.21 2.56
C LEU A 98 14.40 -1.44 2.96
N ALA A 99 14.36 -0.80 4.13
CA ALA A 99 15.51 -0.05 4.64
C ALA A 99 16.71 -0.97 4.90
N GLU A 100 17.89 -0.50 4.53
CA GLU A 100 19.14 -1.22 4.78
C GLU A 100 19.35 -1.42 6.29
N GLY A 101 19.62 -2.67 6.71
CA GLY A 101 19.82 -3.04 8.10
C GLY A 101 18.60 -3.64 8.82
N ASP A 102 17.40 -3.58 8.23
CA ASP A 102 16.25 -4.34 8.72
C ASP A 102 16.25 -5.74 8.10
N LEU A 103 16.27 -6.79 8.94
CA LEU A 103 16.28 -8.19 8.48
C LEU A 103 14.89 -8.82 8.44
N VAL A 104 13.87 -8.16 9.02
CA VAL A 104 12.54 -8.73 9.24
C VAL A 104 11.53 -8.15 8.26
N LEU A 105 11.46 -6.82 8.15
CA LEU A 105 10.48 -6.16 7.30
C LEU A 105 10.65 -6.45 5.81
N PRO A 106 11.87 -6.48 5.23
CA PRO A 106 12.01 -6.76 3.81
C PRO A 106 11.54 -8.18 3.46
N ARG A 107 11.87 -9.15 4.31
CA ARG A 107 11.42 -10.53 4.16
C ARG A 107 9.91 -10.63 4.26
N ARG A 108 9.30 -10.00 5.28
CA ARG A 108 7.85 -9.99 5.47
C ARG A 108 7.14 -9.37 4.27
N PHE A 109 7.59 -8.20 3.81
CA PHE A 109 7.03 -7.52 2.63
C PHE A 109 7.08 -8.43 1.39
N ALA A 110 8.21 -9.08 1.16
CA ALA A 110 8.40 -9.99 0.03
C ALA A 110 7.50 -11.23 0.12
N ASP A 111 7.42 -11.86 1.29
CA ASP A 111 6.63 -13.07 1.51
C ASP A 111 5.12 -12.79 1.38
N GLU A 112 4.64 -11.67 1.94
CA GLU A 112 3.26 -11.22 1.79
C GLU A 112 2.93 -10.90 0.33
N ALA A 113 3.78 -10.13 -0.37
CA ALA A 113 3.57 -9.79 -1.77
C ALA A 113 3.48 -11.06 -2.65
N ARG A 114 4.38 -12.03 -2.48
CA ARG A 114 4.34 -13.30 -3.22
C ARG A 114 3.09 -14.13 -2.91
N ALA A 115 2.62 -14.09 -1.67
CA ALA A 115 1.47 -14.88 -1.25
C ALA A 115 0.15 -14.35 -1.84
N SER A 116 0.02 -13.03 -2.02
CA SER A 116 -1.25 -12.40 -2.41
C SER A 116 -1.27 -11.78 -3.80
N LEU A 117 -0.13 -11.42 -4.40
CA LEU A 117 -0.08 -10.87 -5.76
C LEU A 117 0.26 -11.93 -6.82
N PRO A 118 -0.45 -11.93 -7.96
CA PRO A 118 -0.21 -12.91 -9.02
C PRO A 118 1.10 -12.62 -9.77
N GLY A 119 1.82 -13.69 -10.15
CA GLY A 119 2.96 -13.59 -11.07
C GLY A 119 4.27 -13.13 -10.44
N LEU A 120 4.30 -12.91 -9.13
CA LEU A 120 5.55 -12.71 -8.38
C LEU A 120 6.19 -14.08 -8.09
N ALA A 121 7.07 -14.54 -9.00
CA ALA A 121 7.84 -15.76 -8.81
C ALA A 121 9.34 -15.48 -8.75
N GLY A 122 10.03 -16.24 -7.91
CA GLY A 122 11.43 -16.62 -8.10
C GLY A 122 12.48 -15.51 -8.05
N GLU A 123 12.87 -15.09 -6.84
CA GLU A 123 14.24 -14.64 -6.52
C GLU A 123 14.51 -14.89 -5.02
N MET A 124 15.73 -15.30 -4.66
CA MET A 124 16.11 -15.49 -3.24
C MET A 124 16.12 -14.18 -2.46
N ALA A 125 16.37 -13.05 -3.13
CA ALA A 125 16.53 -11.73 -2.51
C ALA A 125 15.21 -11.01 -2.19
N GLY A 126 14.05 -11.49 -2.69
CA GLY A 126 12.80 -10.70 -2.66
C GLY A 126 12.46 -10.13 -4.03
N PRO A 127 11.18 -9.89 -4.38
CA PRO A 127 10.85 -9.14 -5.58
C PRO A 127 11.22 -7.67 -5.41
N ALA A 128 11.75 -7.05 -6.46
CA ALA A 128 12.01 -5.62 -6.48
C ALA A 128 10.68 -4.81 -6.35
N PRO A 129 10.70 -3.59 -5.78
CA PRO A 129 9.51 -2.73 -5.67
C PRO A 129 8.74 -2.56 -6.98
N GLU A 130 9.46 -2.45 -8.10
CA GLU A 130 8.92 -2.30 -9.45
C GLU A 130 8.10 -3.52 -9.86
N ALA A 131 8.59 -4.73 -9.52
CA ALA A 131 7.89 -5.97 -9.81
C ALA A 131 6.61 -6.10 -8.97
N VAL A 132 6.67 -5.72 -7.68
CA VAL A 132 5.50 -5.69 -6.79
C VAL A 132 4.47 -4.68 -7.31
N PHE A 133 4.91 -3.50 -7.75
CA PHE A 133 4.03 -2.48 -8.33
C PHE A 133 3.37 -2.95 -9.64
N ALA A 134 4.12 -3.64 -10.51
CA ALA A 134 3.57 -4.21 -11.73
C ALA A 134 2.50 -5.27 -11.42
N ALA A 135 2.77 -6.16 -10.47
CA ALA A 135 1.80 -7.18 -10.03
C ALA A 135 0.55 -6.56 -9.39
N LEU A 136 0.72 -5.48 -8.61
CA LEU A 136 -0.38 -4.66 -8.09
C LEU A 136 -1.25 -4.09 -9.22
N CYS A 137 -0.66 -3.54 -10.27
CA CYS A 137 -1.40 -3.01 -11.42
C CYS A 137 -2.24 -4.11 -12.10
N VAL A 138 -1.67 -5.31 -12.26
CA VAL A 138 -2.39 -6.48 -12.81
C VAL A 138 -3.54 -6.88 -11.88
N GLN A 139 -3.31 -6.94 -10.57
CA GLN A 139 -4.35 -7.31 -9.61
C GLN A 139 -5.50 -6.29 -9.59
N ARG A 140 -5.16 -4.99 -9.62
CA ARG A 140 -6.11 -3.90 -9.78
C ARG A 140 -6.97 -4.07 -11.03
N LEU A 141 -6.35 -4.43 -12.18
CA LEU A 141 -7.05 -4.65 -13.43
C LEU A 141 -8.09 -5.79 -13.31
N ARG A 142 -7.69 -6.91 -12.68
CA ARG A 142 -8.57 -8.06 -12.43
C ARG A 142 -9.75 -7.69 -11.55
N LEU A 143 -9.51 -6.99 -10.44
CA LEU A 143 -10.61 -6.53 -9.55
C LEU A 143 -11.61 -5.65 -10.30
N ARG A 144 -11.14 -4.80 -11.22
CA ARG A 144 -12.03 -3.96 -12.02
C ARG A 144 -12.89 -4.77 -12.97
N TYR A 145 -12.29 -5.71 -13.71
CA TYR A 145 -13.01 -6.52 -14.69
C TYR A 145 -13.94 -7.57 -14.04
N ASP A 146 -13.45 -8.26 -13.02
CA ASP A 146 -14.13 -9.43 -12.46
C ASP A 146 -15.22 -9.04 -11.45
N GLN A 147 -15.01 -7.96 -10.70
CA GLN A 147 -15.88 -7.58 -9.58
C GLN A 147 -16.58 -6.21 -9.77
N GLN A 148 -16.32 -5.53 -10.89
CA GLN A 148 -16.91 -4.22 -11.23
C GLN A 148 -16.78 -3.16 -10.10
N VAL A 149 -15.71 -3.25 -9.30
CA VAL A 149 -15.48 -2.36 -8.16
C VAL A 149 -15.52 -0.90 -8.61
N PRO A 150 -16.24 0.00 -7.92
CA PRO A 150 -16.27 1.42 -8.28
C PRO A 150 -14.89 2.06 -8.25
N GLU A 151 -14.61 2.90 -9.24
CA GLU A 151 -13.34 3.61 -9.36
C GLU A 151 -13.39 4.97 -8.65
N TRP A 152 -12.29 5.35 -8.03
CA TRP A 152 -12.02 6.72 -7.66
C TRP A 152 -11.53 7.46 -8.90
N ASP A 153 -12.45 8.21 -9.50
CA ASP A 153 -12.25 8.92 -10.77
C ASP A 153 -11.05 9.90 -10.73
N PRO A 154 -10.47 10.23 -11.90
CA PRO A 154 -9.45 11.25 -12.07
C PRO A 154 -9.84 12.61 -11.45
#